data_AF-A0A3M1JW13-F1
#
_entry.id   AF-A0A3M1JW13-F1
#
_cell.length_a   1.000
_cell.length_b   1.000
_cell.length_c   1.000
_cell.angle_alpha   90.00
_cell.angle_beta   90.00
_cell.angle_gamma   90.00
#
_symmetry.space_group_name_H-M   'P 1'
#
loop_
_entity.id
_entity.type
_entity.pdbx_description
1 polymer ?
#
loop_
_entity_poly.entity_id
_entity_poly.type
_entity_poly.pdbx_seq_one_letter_code
_entity_poly.pdbx_strand_id
1 'polypeptide(L)'
;MRQKIIVLFNLKKNVTVEDYEKWARTVDMPTVRSLKSVNNFDILRCTGMLMSEDAPPYQYIEIIDVNDMEQFGADVSSPKIQEVAKQFGDIAEAPLFILTEILEN
;
A
#
# COMPACT_ATOMS: atom_id res chain seq x y z
N MET A 1 -0.84 -19.50 -7.97
CA MET A 1 -1.46 -18.30 -8.59
C MET A 1 -0.73 -17.11 -8.02
N ARG A 2 -0.18 -16.21 -8.86
CA ARG A 2 0.43 -14.98 -8.34
C ARG A 2 -0.67 -13.99 -8.01
N GLN A 3 -0.59 -13.37 -6.84
CA GLN A 3 -1.59 -12.43 -6.36
C GLN A 3 -0.94 -11.08 -6.08
N LYS A 4 -1.72 -10.02 -6.28
CA LYS A 4 -1.34 -8.68 -5.86
C LYS A 4 -2.44 -8.10 -4.99
N ILE A 5 -2.04 -7.37 -3.96
CA ILE A 5 -2.95 -6.55 -3.18
C ILE A 5 -2.78 -5.12 -3.69
N ILE A 6 -3.90 -4.50 -4.06
CA ILE A 6 -3.96 -3.10 -4.44
C ILE A 6 -4.60 -2.33 -3.29
N VAL A 7 -3.91 -1.30 -2.81
CA VAL A 7 -4.45 -0.39 -1.80
C VAL A 7 -4.67 0.97 -2.44
N LEU A 8 -5.89 1.51 -2.36
CA LEU A 8 -6.24 2.83 -2.87
C LEU A 8 -6.62 3.73 -1.71
N PHE A 9 -6.01 4.91 -1.60
CA PHE A 9 -6.31 5.82 -0.49
C PHE A 9 -6.02 7.29 -0.78
N ASN A 10 -6.69 8.11 0.03
CA ASN A 10 -6.41 9.53 0.19
C ASN A 10 -5.81 9.76 1.58
N LEU A 11 -5.09 10.87 1.76
CA LEU A 11 -4.58 11.27 3.07
C LEU A 11 -5.70 11.88 3.91
N LYS A 12 -5.67 11.65 5.22
CA LYS A 12 -6.51 12.40 6.16
C LYS A 12 -6.18 13.89 6.09
N LYS A 13 -7.16 14.74 6.40
CA LYS A 13 -7.04 16.21 6.27
C LYS A 13 -5.88 16.83 7.06
N ASN A 14 -5.46 16.19 8.15
CA ASN A 14 -4.39 16.65 9.03
C ASN A 14 -3.00 16.08 8.67
N VAL A 15 -2.90 15.34 7.57
CA VAL A 15 -1.66 14.69 7.13
C VAL A 15 -1.15 15.40 5.89
N THR A 16 0.10 15.85 5.93
CA THR A 16 0.73 16.49 4.78
C THR A 16 1.33 15.44 3.84
N VAL A 17 1.43 15.79 2.55
CA VAL A 17 2.13 14.97 1.55
C VAL A 17 3.58 14.71 1.94
N GLU A 18 4.27 15.72 2.48
CA GLU A 18 5.66 15.61 2.89
C GLU A 18 5.84 14.61 4.04
N ASP A 19 5.01 14.71 5.08
CA ASP A 19 5.05 13.81 6.23
C ASP A 19 4.75 12.37 5.81
N TYR A 20 3.73 12.19 4.98
CA TYR A 20 3.37 10.88 4.44
C TYR A 20 4.51 10.29 3.60
N GLU A 21 5.01 11.01 2.59
CA GLU A 21 6.05 10.48 1.70
C GLU A 21 7.36 10.18 2.46
N LYS A 22 7.68 10.96 3.49
CA LYS A 22 8.80 10.68 4.39
C LYS A 22 8.58 9.40 5.19
N TRP A 23 7.42 9.23 5.81
CA TRP A 23 7.07 8.02 6.54
C TRP A 23 7.07 6.80 5.62
N ALA A 24 6.47 6.91 4.44
CA ALA A 24 6.40 5.85 3.44
C ALA A 24 7.79 5.33 3.07
N ARG A 25 8.73 6.25 2.77
CA ARG A 25 10.10 5.89 2.36
C ARG A 25 10.95 5.31 3.49
N THR A 26 10.70 5.70 4.74
CA THR A 26 11.59 5.39 5.87
C THR A 26 11.07 4.29 6.78
N VAL A 27 9.75 4.09 6.83
CA VAL A 27 9.08 3.13 7.73
C VAL A 27 8.38 2.06 6.92
N ASP A 28 7.44 2.46 6.07
CA ASP A 28 6.52 1.54 5.42
C ASP A 28 7.21 0.67 4.36
N MET A 29 7.76 1.30 3.31
CA MET A 29 8.41 0.60 2.21
C MET A 29 9.51 -0.36 2.69
N PRO A 30 10.45 0.04 3.57
CA PRO A 30 11.47 -0.88 4.07
C PRO A 30 10.88 -2.03 4.91
N THR A 31 9.81 -1.77 5.65
CA THR A 31 9.19 -2.77 6.51
C THR A 31 8.43 -3.81 5.69
N VAL A 32 7.57 -3.40 4.76
CA VAL A 32 6.80 -4.31 3.89
C VAL A 32 7.73 -5.10 2.97
N ARG A 33 8.76 -4.46 2.39
CA ARG A 33 9.77 -5.14 1.55
C ARG A 33 10.65 -6.13 2.32
N SER A 34 10.66 -6.09 3.65
CA SER A 34 11.40 -7.04 4.48
C SER A 34 10.62 -8.33 4.79
N LEU A 35 9.33 -8.39 4.42
CA LEU A 35 8.48 -9.54 4.68
C LEU A 35 8.80 -10.67 3.69
N LYS A 36 8.85 -11.90 4.20
CA LYS A 36 9.20 -13.08 3.39
C LYS A 36 8.13 -13.38 2.35
N SER A 37 6.88 -13.07 2.70
CA SER A 37 5.71 -13.21 1.83
C SER A 37 5.63 -12.19 0.69
N VAL A 38 6.50 -11.18 0.65
CA VAL A 38 6.44 -10.06 -0.31
C VAL A 38 7.63 -10.11 -1.26
N ASN A 39 7.36 -10.23 -2.56
CA ASN A 39 8.39 -10.12 -3.60
C ASN A 39 8.77 -8.68 -3.89
N ASN A 40 7.76 -7.80 -3.92
CA ASN A 40 7.91 -6.40 -4.25
C ASN A 40 6.78 -5.58 -3.62
N PHE A 41 7.08 -4.32 -3.34
CA PHE A 41 6.13 -3.35 -2.83
C PHE A 41 6.43 -1.98 -3.42
N ASP A 42 5.45 -1.42 -4.11
CA ASP A 42 5.52 -0.10 -4.73
C ASP A 42 4.41 0.80 -4.21
N ILE A 43 4.75 2.08 -4.07
CA ILE A 43 3.82 3.15 -3.75
C ILE A 43 3.85 4.14 -4.90
N LEU A 44 2.70 4.38 -5.51
CA LEU A 44 2.53 5.28 -6.63
C LEU A 44 1.73 6.50 -6.17
N ARG A 45 2.27 7.70 -6.39
CA ARG A 45 1.49 8.93 -6.29
C ARG A 45 0.72 9.14 -7.59
N CYS A 46 -0.59 9.28 -7.51
CA CYS A 46 -1.42 9.62 -8.65
C CYS A 46 -1.21 11.08 -9.04
N THR A 47 -0.86 11.32 -10.30
CA THR A 47 -0.54 12.67 -10.81
C THR A 47 -1.58 13.27 -11.74
N GLY A 48 -2.53 12.46 -12.23
CA GLY A 48 -3.59 12.89 -13.14
C GLY A 48 -4.29 11.71 -13.81
N MET A 49 -5.43 11.98 -14.46
CA MET A 49 -6.13 11.02 -15.30
C MET A 49 -5.61 11.10 -16.74
N LEU A 50 -5.39 9.94 -17.38
CA LEU A 50 -4.95 9.90 -18.77
C LEU A 50 -6.08 10.42 -19.69
N MET A 51 -5.77 11.39 -20.56
CA MET A 51 -6.73 12.00 -21.49
C MET A 51 -7.95 12.66 -20.81
N SER A 52 -7.84 13.08 -19.54
CA SER A 52 -8.85 13.87 -18.83
C SER A 52 -8.18 14.93 -17.95
N GLU A 53 -8.90 16.04 -17.69
CA GLU A 53 -8.50 17.05 -16.70
C GLU A 53 -9.00 16.73 -15.29
N ASP A 54 -9.79 15.66 -15.13
CA ASP A 54 -10.29 15.23 -13.83
C ASP A 54 -9.14 14.82 -12.88
N ALA A 55 -9.32 15.12 -11.60
CA ALA A 55 -8.41 14.64 -10.58
C ALA A 55 -8.53 13.11 -10.40
N PRO A 56 -7.44 12.40 -10.10
CA PRO A 56 -7.51 11.00 -9.71
C PRO A 56 -8.43 10.82 -8.48
N PRO A 57 -9.25 9.76 -8.43
CA PRO A 57 -10.14 9.49 -7.28
C PRO A 57 -9.39 9.17 -5.99
N TYR A 58 -8.11 8.78 -6.10
CA TYR A 58 -7.21 8.47 -4.99
C TYR A 58 -5.86 9.17 -5.21
N GLN A 59 -5.28 9.67 -4.12
CA GLN A 59 -3.96 10.31 -4.14
C GLN A 59 -2.81 9.30 -4.29
N TYR A 60 -2.97 8.09 -3.73
CA TYR A 60 -1.94 7.07 -3.73
C TYR A 60 -2.47 5.67 -4.03
N ILE A 61 -1.60 4.84 -4.59
CA ILE A 61 -1.80 3.41 -4.86
C ILE A 61 -0.63 2.64 -4.26
N GLU A 62 -0.92 1.62 -3.45
CA GLU A 62 0.07 0.60 -3.10
C GLU A 62 -0.15 -0.66 -3.91
N ILE A 63 0.95 -1.29 -4.31
CA ILE A 63 0.95 -2.58 -5.00
C ILE A 63 1.85 -3.52 -4.22
N ILE A 64 1.25 -4.51 -3.56
CA ILE A 64 1.97 -5.55 -2.83
C ILE A 64 1.96 -6.81 -3.68
N ASP A 65 3.14 -7.25 -4.14
CA ASP A 65 3.32 -8.53 -4.84
C ASP A 65 3.55 -9.63 -3.80
N VAL A 66 2.53 -10.46 -3.57
CA VAL A 66 2.54 -11.49 -2.53
C VAL A 66 2.86 -12.84 -3.15
N ASN A 67 3.91 -13.50 -2.64
CA ASN A 67 4.31 -14.84 -3.08
C ASN A 67 3.60 -15.97 -2.34
N ASP A 68 3.12 -15.71 -1.11
CA ASP A 68 2.46 -16.67 -0.24
C ASP A 68 1.47 -15.94 0.68
N MET A 69 0.16 -16.16 0.49
CA MET A 69 -0.89 -15.50 1.27
C MET A 69 -1.02 -16.05 2.71
N GLU A 70 -0.67 -17.31 2.94
CA GLU A 70 -0.71 -17.88 4.30
C GLU A 70 0.42 -17.28 5.12
N GLN A 71 1.63 -17.23 4.56
CA GLN A 71 2.75 -16.55 5.18
C GLN A 71 2.49 -15.04 5.30
N PHE A 72 1.82 -14.40 4.34
CA PHE A 72 1.42 -13.00 4.45
C PHE A 72 0.52 -12.77 5.66
N GLY A 73 -0.48 -13.64 5.88
CA GLY A 73 -1.33 -13.60 7.07
C GLY A 73 -0.55 -13.69 8.39
N ALA A 74 0.48 -14.54 8.45
CA ALA A 74 1.38 -14.63 9.59
C ALA A 74 2.26 -13.38 9.75
N ASP A 75 2.84 -12.87 8.65
CA ASP A 75 3.70 -11.69 8.63
C ASP A 75 2.96 -10.44 9.11
N VAL A 76 1.72 -10.23 8.63
CA VAL A 76 0.90 -9.07 9.04
C VAL A 76 0.42 -9.16 10.47
N SER A 77 0.33 -10.37 11.04
CA SER A 77 0.00 -10.59 12.46
C SER A 77 1.16 -10.28 13.40
N SER A 78 2.36 -10.02 12.87
CA SER A 78 3.52 -9.69 13.70
C SER A 78 3.36 -8.31 14.38
N PRO A 79 3.87 -8.12 15.61
CA PRO A 79 3.76 -6.84 16.31
C PRO A 79 4.32 -5.65 15.53
N LYS A 80 5.40 -5.86 14.76
CA LYS A 80 6.01 -4.82 13.93
C LYS A 80 5.06 -4.35 12.83
N ILE A 81 4.39 -5.27 12.13
CA ILE A 81 3.45 -4.89 11.08
C ILE A 81 2.18 -4.29 11.65
N GLN A 82 1.67 -4.79 12.78
CA GLN A 82 0.51 -4.21 13.44
C GLN A 82 0.74 -2.74 13.84
N GLU A 83 1.94 -2.39 14.29
CA GLU A 83 2.30 -0.99 14.58
C GLU A 83 2.34 -0.13 13.31
N VAL A 84 2.93 -0.63 12.21
CA VAL A 84 2.92 0.07 10.91
C VAL A 84 1.49 0.23 10.38
N ALA A 85 0.65 -0.80 10.48
CA ALA A 85 -0.74 -0.77 10.05
C ALA A 85 -1.56 0.25 10.86
N LYS A 86 -1.29 0.38 12.16
CA LYS A 86 -1.89 1.41 13.00
C LYS A 86 -1.48 2.82 12.56
N GLN A 87 -0.19 3.05 12.33
CA GLN A 87 0.31 4.34 11.81
C GLN A 87 -0.32 4.66 10.45
N PHE A 88 -0.43 3.67 9.56
CA PHE A 88 -1.12 3.82 8.29
C PHE A 88 -2.59 4.19 8.48
N GLY A 89 -3.28 3.58 9.44
CA GLY A 89 -4.65 3.92 9.82
C GLY A 89 -4.82 5.35 10.34
N ASP A 90 -3.77 5.98 10.88
CA ASP A 90 -3.76 7.40 11.26
C ASP A 90 -3.46 8.33 10.08
N ILE A 91 -2.90 7.79 8.98
CA ILE A 91 -2.48 8.52 7.77
C ILE A 91 -3.56 8.51 6.69
N ALA A 92 -4.13 7.34 6.41
CA ALA A 92 -5.02 7.09 5.29
C ALA A 92 -6.50 7.30 5.66
N GLU A 93 -7.22 8.02 4.80
CA GLU A 93 -8.66 8.20 4.88
C GLU A 93 -9.36 7.07 4.12
N ALA A 94 -10.08 6.22 4.85
CA ALA A 94 -10.89 5.11 4.33
C ALA A 94 -10.22 4.30 3.19
N PRO A 95 -9.02 3.72 3.42
CA PRO A 95 -8.30 2.96 2.41
C PRO A 95 -9.11 1.75 1.93
N LEU A 96 -9.06 1.48 0.62
CA LEU A 96 -9.64 0.27 0.03
C LEU A 96 -8.54 -0.77 -0.20
N PHE A 97 -8.78 -2.01 0.24
CA PHE A 97 -7.89 -3.14 0.03
C PHE A 97 -8.53 -4.11 -0.97
N ILE A 98 -7.87 -4.33 -2.10
CA ILE A 98 -8.40 -5.11 -3.21
C ILE A 98 -7.46 -6.30 -3.45
N LEU A 99 -7.99 -7.51 -3.29
CA LEU A 99 -7.30 -8.73 -3.69
C LEU A 99 -7.43 -8.94 -5.20
N THR A 100 -6.32 -9.22 -5.86
CA THR A 100 -6.28 -9.47 -7.30
C THR A 100 -5.51 -10.74 -7.62
N GLU A 101 -5.85 -11.34 -8.75
CA GLU A 101 -5.12 -12.45 -9.35
C GLU A 101 -4.44 -11.99 -10.63
N ILE A 102 -3.18 -12.37 -10.81
CA ILE A 102 -2.48 -12.15 -12.07
C ILE A 102 -2.95 -13.20 -13.07
N LEU A 103 -3.56 -12.76 -14.17
CA LEU A 103 -3.85 -13.62 -15.30
C LEU A 103 -2.55 -13.90 -16.06
N GLU A 104 -2.10 -15.15 -16.00
CA GLU A 104 -0.96 -15.66 -16.78
C GLU A 104 -1.49 -16.42 -18.01
N ASN A 105 -0.70 -16.44 -19.08
CA ASN A 105 -0.95 -17.27 -20.26
C ASN A 105 -0.54 -18.72 -20.04
#